data_AF-A0A9D8E5I2-F1
#
_entry.id   AF-A0A9D8E5I2-F1
#
_cell.length_a   1.000
_cell.length_b   1.000
_cell.length_c   1.000
_cell.angle_alpha   90.00
_cell.angle_beta   90.00
_cell.angle_gamma   90.00
#
_symmetry.space_group_name_H-M   'P 1'
#
loop_
_entity.id
_entity.type
_entity.pdbx_description
1 polymer ?
#
loop_
_entity_poly.entity_id
_entity_poly.type
_entity_poly.pdbx_seq_one_letter_code
_entity_poly.pdbx_strand_id
1 'polypeptide(L)'
;MRLTSPAFGEDEAIPERFTCDGADLSPPLSIEGIPDGTACLALIMDDPDAPVGTWDHWVAYDIPAAPAIPEGVKALGTAGRNSWRRTGYGGPCPPFGEHRYFFRVYALDGPLGLKPGASKQQVLEAMPGRVLAEASLIGRYSHR
;
A
#
# COMPACT_ATOMS: atom_id res chain seq x y z
N MET A 1 8.35 10.34 -9.60
CA MET A 1 7.69 10.11 -8.30
C MET A 1 8.60 9.27 -7.42
N ARG A 2 8.58 9.49 -6.10
CA ARG A 2 9.33 8.72 -5.10
C ARG A 2 8.44 8.46 -3.89
N LEU A 3 8.53 7.26 -3.33
CA LEU A 3 7.82 6.84 -2.13
C LEU A 3 8.86 6.60 -1.02
N THR A 4 8.64 7.17 0.15
CA THR A 4 9.49 6.98 1.34
C THR A 4 8.62 6.86 2.59
N SER A 5 9.20 6.40 3.70
CA SER A 5 8.55 6.44 5.01
C SER A 5 9.48 7.11 6.02
N PRO A 6 8.98 8.01 6.88
CA PRO A 6 9.73 8.47 8.06
C PRO A 6 10.02 7.36 9.08
N ALA A 7 9.33 6.22 8.99
CA ALA A 7 9.44 5.14 9.95
C ALA A 7 10.50 4.09 9.62
N PHE A 8 10.85 3.92 8.34
CA PHE A 8 11.84 2.96 7.85
C PHE A 8 12.34 3.34 6.45
N GLY A 9 13.61 3.02 6.16
CA GLY A 9 14.20 3.18 4.83
C GLY A 9 13.88 2.05 3.85
N GLU A 10 14.34 2.21 2.60
CA GLU A 10 14.24 1.16 1.58
C GLU A 10 14.96 -0.12 2.05
N ASP A 11 14.27 -1.26 1.95
CA ASP A 11 14.75 -2.57 2.41
C ASP A 11 15.10 -2.64 3.91
N GLU A 12 14.66 -1.67 4.72
CA GLU A 12 14.88 -1.70 6.17
C GLU A 12 13.74 -2.36 6.93
N ALA A 13 13.97 -2.65 8.21
CA ALA A 13 12.99 -3.27 9.10
C ALA A 13 11.81 -2.33 9.38
N ILE A 14 10.60 -2.83 9.16
CA ILE A 14 9.36 -2.16 9.55
C ILE A 14 9.24 -2.23 11.08
N PRO A 15 9.07 -1.09 11.78
CA PRO A 15 8.90 -1.09 13.22
C PRO A 15 7.69 -1.90 13.69
N GLU A 16 7.83 -2.61 14.81
CA GLU A 16 6.81 -3.47 15.44
C GLU A 16 5.44 -2.79 15.58
N ARG A 17 5.43 -1.47 15.82
CA ARG A 17 4.21 -0.66 15.90
C ARG A 17 3.25 -0.85 14.70
N PHE A 18 3.80 -1.12 13.52
CA PHE A 18 3.05 -1.27 12.27
C PHE A 18 2.77 -2.74 11.92
N THR A 19 3.07 -3.69 12.81
CA THR A 19 2.92 -5.12 12.56
C THR A 19 1.88 -5.74 13.50
N CYS A 20 1.60 -7.03 13.33
CA CYS A 20 0.69 -7.76 14.22
C CYS A 20 1.18 -7.90 15.66
N ASP A 21 2.48 -7.70 15.90
CA ASP A 21 3.09 -7.72 17.23
C ASP A 21 2.89 -6.40 17.98
N GLY A 22 2.57 -5.32 17.26
CA GLY A 22 2.35 -3.99 17.84
C GLY A 22 0.90 -3.50 17.70
N ALA A 23 0.76 -2.26 17.24
CA ALA A 23 -0.54 -1.57 17.19
C ALA A 23 -1.32 -1.83 15.89
N ASP A 24 -0.74 -2.57 14.93
CA ASP A 24 -1.32 -2.86 13.62
C ASP A 24 -1.78 -1.58 12.86
N LEU A 25 -1.03 -0.49 13.03
CA LEU A 25 -1.29 0.78 12.35
C LEU A 25 -0.57 0.80 10.99
N SER A 26 -1.15 1.46 9.99
CA SER A 26 -0.42 1.71 8.74
C SER A 26 0.76 2.65 8.98
N PRO A 27 1.93 2.42 8.35
CA PRO A 27 3.06 3.31 8.49
C PRO A 27 2.81 4.66 7.78
N PRO A 28 3.43 5.75 8.24
CA PRO A 28 3.39 7.01 7.53
C PRO A 28 4.14 6.88 6.20
N LEU A 29 3.57 7.35 5.10
CA LEU A 29 4.23 7.36 3.78
C LEU A 29 4.34 8.80 3.26
N SER A 30 5.45 9.12 2.62
CA SER A 30 5.70 10.40 1.94
C SER A 30 5.85 10.15 0.45
N ILE A 31 5.18 10.97 -0.35
CA ILE A 31 5.10 10.84 -1.80
C ILE A 31 5.62 12.14 -2.41
N GLU A 32 6.76 12.05 -3.09
CA GLU A 32 7.42 13.18 -3.71
C GLU A 32 7.33 13.11 -5.23
N GLY A 33 7.28 14.28 -5.88
CA GLY A 33 7.25 14.37 -7.33
C GLY A 33 6.04 13.67 -7.95
N ILE A 34 4.85 13.91 -7.38
CA ILE A 34 3.56 13.57 -7.99
C ILE A 34 3.45 14.37 -9.30
N PRO A 35 3.27 13.72 -10.47
CA PRO A 35 3.19 14.42 -11.74
C PRO A 35 2.02 15.40 -11.82
N ASP A 36 2.20 16.48 -12.57
CA ASP A 36 1.09 17.34 -12.98
C ASP A 36 0.04 16.53 -13.76
N GLY A 37 -1.23 16.86 -13.56
CA GLY A 37 -2.35 16.12 -14.15
C GLY A 37 -2.79 14.88 -13.36
N THR A 38 -2.12 14.56 -12.24
CA THR A 38 -2.60 13.52 -11.32
C THR A 38 -3.93 13.93 -10.69
N ALA A 39 -4.99 13.19 -10.97
CA ALA A 39 -6.31 13.40 -10.39
C ALA A 39 -6.47 12.65 -9.06
N CYS A 40 -5.92 11.43 -8.98
CA CYS A 40 -5.98 10.60 -7.78
C CYS A 40 -4.81 9.61 -7.73
N LEU A 41 -4.64 8.97 -6.58
CA LEU A 41 -3.64 7.94 -6.35
C LEU A 41 -4.31 6.58 -6.13
N ALA A 42 -3.53 5.51 -6.30
CA ALA A 42 -3.84 4.20 -5.77
C ALA A 42 -2.64 3.68 -4.97
N LEU A 43 -2.91 2.93 -3.90
CA LEU A 43 -1.94 2.33 -3.01
C LEU A 43 -2.22 0.83 -2.91
N ILE A 44 -1.19 0.03 -3.16
CA ILE A 44 -1.19 -1.42 -2.94
C ILE A 44 -0.01 -1.75 -2.05
N MET A 45 -0.26 -2.50 -0.98
CA MET A 45 0.76 -3.16 -0.17
C MET A 45 0.60 -4.67 -0.31
N ASP A 46 1.64 -5.37 -0.72
CA ASP A 46 1.64 -6.83 -0.80
C ASP A 46 2.94 -7.50 -0.31
N ASP A 47 2.81 -8.77 0.04
CA ASP A 47 3.86 -9.66 0.51
C ASP A 47 3.97 -10.86 -0.46
N PRO A 48 4.93 -10.86 -1.40
CA PRO A 48 5.15 -11.98 -2.30
C PRO A 48 5.84 -13.18 -1.63
N ASP A 49 6.36 -13.03 -0.41
CA ASP A 49 7.08 -14.07 0.31
C ASP A 49 6.14 -14.95 1.16
N ALA A 50 4.85 -14.60 1.21
CA ALA A 50 3.82 -15.39 1.88
C ALA A 50 3.70 -16.84 1.34
N PRO A 51 3.55 -17.87 2.21
CA PRO A 51 3.60 -19.28 1.79
C PRO A 51 2.49 -19.74 0.83
N VAL A 52 1.41 -18.96 0.72
CA VAL A 52 0.22 -19.28 -0.09
C VAL A 52 0.15 -18.45 -1.37
N GLY A 53 1.28 -17.88 -1.79
CA GLY A 53 1.38 -16.90 -2.87
C GLY A 53 1.22 -15.46 -2.35
N THR A 54 1.30 -14.48 -3.25
CA THR A 54 1.26 -13.06 -2.87
C THR A 54 0.06 -12.72 -1.98
N TRP A 55 0.36 -12.16 -0.81
CA TRP A 55 -0.64 -11.74 0.16
C TRP A 55 -0.85 -10.24 0.08
N ASP A 56 -2.08 -9.79 -0.17
CA ASP A 56 -2.40 -8.39 -0.26
C ASP A 56 -2.73 -7.87 1.15
N HIS A 57 -1.93 -6.94 1.63
CA HIS A 57 -2.03 -6.34 2.97
C HIS A 57 -2.92 -5.09 3.00
N TRP A 58 -2.83 -4.28 1.95
CA TRP A 58 -3.58 -3.03 1.86
C TRP A 58 -3.89 -2.69 0.41
N VAL A 59 -5.15 -2.36 0.12
CA VAL A 59 -5.60 -1.91 -1.20
C VAL A 59 -6.47 -0.69 -1.01
N ALA A 60 -6.09 0.43 -1.63
CA ALA A 60 -6.87 1.66 -1.66
C ALA A 60 -6.69 2.34 -3.02
N TYR A 61 -7.74 2.96 -3.53
CA TYR A 61 -7.73 3.63 -4.83
C TYR A 61 -8.67 4.83 -4.81
N ASP A 62 -8.60 5.65 -5.86
CA ASP A 62 -9.26 6.96 -5.93
C ASP A 62 -8.91 7.83 -4.71
N ILE A 63 -7.67 7.71 -4.24
CA ILE A 63 -7.10 8.45 -3.11
C ILE A 63 -6.87 9.90 -3.56
N PRO A 64 -7.31 10.93 -2.81
CA PRO A 64 -6.97 12.31 -3.13
C PRO A 64 -5.45 12.48 -3.27
N ALA A 65 -5.00 13.13 -4.35
CA ALA A 65 -3.58 13.37 -4.56
C ALA A 65 -3.02 14.25 -3.43
N ALA A 66 -2.18 13.66 -2.59
CA ALA A 66 -1.57 14.30 -1.44
C ALA A 66 -0.12 13.84 -1.29
N PRO A 67 0.79 14.70 -0.81
CA PRO A 67 2.21 14.38 -0.69
C PRO A 67 2.51 13.43 0.49
N ALA A 68 1.50 13.07 1.29
CA ALA A 68 1.69 12.21 2.45
C ALA A 68 0.44 11.40 2.78
N ILE A 69 0.67 10.22 3.35
CA ILE A 69 -0.33 9.34 3.93
C ILE A 69 0.01 9.23 5.43
N PRO A 70 -0.85 9.73 6.33
CA PRO A 70 -0.58 9.68 7.77
C PRO A 70 -0.54 8.25 8.31
N GLU A 71 0.22 8.06 9.39
CA GLU A 71 0.17 6.85 10.20
C GLU A 71 -1.27 6.53 10.63
N GLY A 72 -1.65 5.26 10.59
CA GLY A 72 -2.92 4.78 11.13
C GLY A 72 -4.16 5.36 10.45
N VAL A 73 -4.03 5.85 9.22
CA VAL A 73 -5.15 6.43 8.47
C VAL A 73 -6.27 5.41 8.30
N LYS A 74 -7.48 5.76 8.74
CA LYS A 74 -8.66 4.88 8.65
C LYS A 74 -9.37 4.96 7.30
N ALA A 75 -9.31 6.13 6.67
CA ALA A 75 -9.95 6.40 5.38
C ALA A 75 -8.96 7.15 4.48
N LEU A 76 -8.45 6.44 3.48
CA LEU A 76 -7.44 6.94 2.54
C LEU A 76 -8.03 7.28 1.17
N GLY A 77 -9.21 6.74 0.85
CA GLY A 77 -9.87 6.82 -0.45
C GLY A 77 -10.95 5.75 -0.51
N THR A 78 -11.23 5.24 -1.71
CA THR A 78 -12.09 4.05 -1.85
C THR A 78 -11.34 2.82 -1.36
N ALA A 79 -11.92 2.12 -0.39
CA ALA A 79 -11.29 0.97 0.22
C ALA A 79 -11.42 -0.28 -0.67
N GLY A 80 -10.28 -0.91 -0.98
CA GLY A 80 -10.21 -2.21 -1.64
C GLY A 80 -10.22 -3.36 -0.64
N ARG A 81 -10.49 -4.57 -1.14
CA ARG A 81 -10.48 -5.80 -0.33
C ARG A 81 -9.09 -6.43 -0.35
N ASN A 82 -8.56 -6.71 0.84
CA ASN A 82 -7.27 -7.38 1.06
C ASN A 82 -7.45 -8.91 1.15
N SER A 83 -6.36 -9.67 1.33
CA SER A 83 -6.39 -11.15 1.31
C SER A 83 -7.20 -11.77 2.47
N TRP A 84 -7.40 -11.05 3.58
CA TRP A 84 -8.32 -11.44 4.66
C TRP A 84 -9.80 -11.23 4.35
N ARG A 85 -10.14 -10.82 3.12
CA ARG A 85 -11.50 -10.49 2.69
C ARG A 85 -12.13 -9.31 3.44
N ARG A 86 -11.31 -8.47 4.07
CA ARG A 86 -11.72 -7.21 4.71
C ARG A 86 -11.13 -6.01 3.98
N THR A 87 -11.50 -4.80 4.39
CA THR A 87 -10.93 -3.56 3.88
C THR A 87 -9.96 -2.95 4.89
N GLY A 88 -9.11 -2.04 4.41
CA GLY A 88 -8.12 -1.35 5.23
C GLY A 88 -6.79 -2.10 5.31
N TYR A 89 -5.91 -1.57 6.15
CA TYR A 89 -4.58 -2.08 6.41
C TYR A 89 -4.64 -3.37 7.26
N GLY A 90 -3.75 -4.30 6.99
CA GLY A 90 -3.34 -5.34 7.93
C GLY A 90 -1.83 -5.45 7.87
N GLY A 91 -1.17 -5.38 9.02
CA GLY A 91 0.28 -5.31 9.13
C GLY A 91 1.01 -6.62 8.84
N PRO A 92 2.33 -6.57 8.69
CA PRO A 92 3.20 -7.73 8.65
C PRO A 92 2.92 -8.72 9.78
N CYS A 93 2.82 -10.00 9.43
CA CYS A 93 2.69 -11.09 10.40
C CYS A 93 3.21 -12.42 9.79
N PRO A 94 4.49 -12.46 9.39
CA PRO A 94 5.04 -13.62 8.70
C PRO A 94 5.10 -14.81 9.67
N PRO A 95 4.67 -16.02 9.27
CA PRO A 95 4.66 -17.19 10.16
C PRO A 95 6.08 -17.71 10.47
N PHE A 96 7.05 -17.43 9.61
CA PHE A 96 8.45 -17.78 9.77
C PHE A 96 9.31 -16.96 8.82
N GLY A 97 10.59 -16.81 9.17
CA GLY A 97 11.55 -16.09 8.34
C GLY A 97 11.28 -14.59 8.26
N GLU A 98 12.03 -13.94 7.37
CA GLU A 98 11.85 -12.54 7.03
C GLU A 98 11.09 -12.43 5.71
N HIS A 99 10.05 -11.61 5.69
CA HIS A 99 9.27 -11.30 4.49
C HIS A 99 9.50 -9.86 4.06
N ARG A 100 9.32 -9.61 2.76
CA ARG A 100 9.34 -8.27 2.16
C ARG A 100 7.92 -7.79 1.89
N TYR A 101 7.66 -6.55 2.25
CA TYR A 101 6.39 -5.88 2.04
C TYR A 101 6.58 -4.73 1.06
N PHE A 102 5.93 -4.84 -0.10
CA PHE A 102 6.04 -3.88 -1.19
C PHE A 102 4.90 -2.89 -1.10
N PHE A 103 5.19 -1.66 -0.74
CA PHE A 103 4.26 -0.54 -0.85
C PHE A 103 4.43 0.06 -2.25
N ARG A 104 3.37 0.10 -3.05
CA ARG A 104 3.35 0.69 -4.40
C ARG A 104 2.28 1.75 -4.48
N VAL A 105 2.68 2.95 -4.91
CA VAL A 105 1.78 4.08 -5.18
C VAL A 105 1.77 4.37 -6.67
N TYR A 106 0.58 4.54 -7.22
CA TYR A 106 0.33 4.89 -8.61
C TYR A 106 -0.32 6.26 -8.67
N ALA A 107 0.23 7.16 -9.50
CA ALA A 107 -0.41 8.42 -9.86
C ALA A 107 -1.28 8.21 -11.09
N LEU A 108 -2.56 8.55 -10.99
CA LEU A 108 -3.57 8.31 -12.02
C LEU A 108 -4.13 9.63 -12.56
N ASP A 109 -4.37 9.69 -13.86
CA ASP A 109 -4.98 10.84 -14.56
C ASP A 109 -6.50 11.00 -14.31
N GLY A 110 -7.12 10.02 -13.66
CA GLY A 110 -8.54 9.99 -13.35
C GLY A 110 -8.93 8.82 -12.44
N PRO A 111 -10.14 8.87 -11.83
CA PRO A 111 -10.63 7.80 -10.98
C PRO A 111 -10.84 6.50 -11.75
N LEU A 112 -10.64 5.38 -11.06
CA LEU A 112 -10.82 4.04 -11.63
C LEU A 112 -12.29 3.66 -11.80
N GLY A 113 -13.20 4.33 -11.07
CA GLY A 113 -14.64 4.08 -11.17
C GLY A 113 -15.07 2.72 -10.60
N LEU A 114 -14.22 2.10 -9.79
CA LEU A 114 -14.49 0.84 -9.13
C LEU A 114 -15.34 1.04 -7.87
N LYS A 115 -16.22 0.07 -7.57
CA LYS A 115 -17.00 0.08 -6.33
C LYS A 115 -16.13 -0.36 -5.15
N PRO A 116 -16.39 0.17 -3.92
CA PRO A 116 -15.72 -0.28 -2.71
C PRO A 116 -15.65 -1.80 -2.60
N GLY A 117 -14.51 -2.33 -2.16
CA GLY A 117 -14.25 -3.76 -2.02
C GLY A 117 -13.70 -4.45 -3.26
N ALA A 118 -13.32 -3.71 -4.31
CA ALA A 118 -12.53 -4.25 -5.42
C ALA A 118 -11.21 -4.88 -4.93
N SER A 119 -10.80 -6.00 -5.52
CA SER A 119 -9.51 -6.64 -5.22
C SER A 119 -8.35 -5.89 -5.86
N LYS A 120 -7.12 -6.15 -5.40
CA LYS A 120 -5.90 -5.69 -6.08
C LYS A 120 -5.91 -6.00 -7.57
N GLN A 121 -6.31 -7.21 -7.96
CA GLN A 121 -6.37 -7.58 -9.38
C GLN A 121 -7.30 -6.67 -10.18
N GLN A 122 -8.52 -6.43 -9.69
CA GLN A 122 -9.48 -5.54 -10.36
C GLN A 122 -8.97 -4.09 -10.45
N VAL A 123 -8.27 -3.63 -9.40
CA VAL A 123 -7.64 -2.31 -9.38
C VAL A 123 -6.54 -2.23 -10.44
N LEU A 124 -5.62 -3.20 -10.48
CA LEU A 124 -4.55 -3.26 -11.48
C LEU A 124 -5.09 -3.38 -12.92
N GLU A 125 -6.17 -4.12 -13.12
CA GLU A 125 -6.84 -4.26 -14.43
C GLU A 125 -7.52 -2.97 -14.90
N ALA A 126 -7.89 -2.07 -13.97
CA ALA A 126 -8.51 -0.79 -14.28
C ALA A 126 -7.51 0.36 -14.53
N MET A 127 -6.23 0.18 -14.17
CA MET A 127 -5.18 1.18 -14.31
C MET A 127 -4.63 1.42 -15.75
N PRO A 128 -4.63 0.46 -16.70
CA PRO A 128 -4.00 0.67 -18.00
C PRO A 128 -4.53 1.91 -18.73
N GLY A 129 -3.61 2.72 -19.25
CA GLY A 129 -3.92 3.99 -19.92
C GLY A 129 -4.18 5.18 -18.99
N ARG A 130 -4.15 4.98 -17.65
CA ARG A 130 -4.36 6.04 -16.65
C ARG A 130 -3.14 6.37 -15.80
N VAL A 131 -2.15 5.47 -15.76
CA VAL A 131 -0.95 5.62 -14.91
C VAL A 131 -0.01 6.69 -15.48
N LEU A 132 0.20 7.76 -14.73
CA LEU A 132 1.16 8.83 -15.04
C LEU A 132 2.54 8.54 -14.44
N ALA A 133 2.59 7.92 -13.26
CA ALA A 133 3.83 7.49 -12.61
C ALA A 133 3.55 6.40 -11.57
N GLU A 134 4.58 5.66 -11.21
CA GLU A 134 4.60 4.69 -10.13
C GLU A 134 5.82 4.95 -9.23
N ALA A 135 5.69 4.62 -7.95
CA ALA A 135 6.80 4.56 -7.01
C ALA A 135 6.57 3.42 -6.02
N SER A 136 7.65 2.81 -5.53
CA SER A 136 7.61 1.76 -4.54
C SER A 136 8.54 2.02 -3.36
N LEU A 137 8.21 1.41 -2.23
CA LEU A 137 9.03 1.31 -1.03
C LEU A 137 8.95 -0.13 -0.53
N ILE A 138 10.09 -0.74 -0.24
CA ILE A 138 10.14 -2.09 0.34
C ILE A 138 10.50 -1.98 1.82
N GLY A 139 9.70 -2.62 2.68
CA GLY A 139 10.04 -2.81 4.10
C GLY A 139 10.13 -4.30 4.42
N ARG A 140 10.90 -4.64 5.46
CA ARG A 140 11.14 -6.03 5.88
C ARG A 140 10.58 -6.29 7.27
N TYR A 141 10.11 -7.49 7.51
CA TYR A 141 9.76 -7.90 8.87
C TYR A 141 9.97 -9.39 9.07
N SER A 142 10.44 -9.76 10.25
CA SER A 142 10.52 -11.13 10.73
C SER A 142 9.83 -11.20 12.09
N HIS A 143 8.84 -12.08 12.21
CA HIS A 143 8.20 -12.38 13.48
C HIS A 143 9.20 -13.11 14.38
N ARG A 144 9.29 -12.74 15.65
CA ARG A 144 10.19 -13.37 16.62
C ARG A 144 9.51 -14.53 17.35
#